data_AF-A0A6P1C1G4-F1
#
_entry.id   AF-A0A6P1C1G4-F1
#
_cell.length_a   1.000
_cell.length_b   1.000
_cell.length_c   1.000
_cell.angle_alpha   90.00
_cell.angle_beta   90.00
_cell.angle_gamma   90.00
#
_symmetry.space_group_name_H-M   'P 1'
#
loop_
_entity.id
_entity.type
_entity.pdbx_description
1 polymer ?
#
loop_
_entity_poly.entity_id
_entity_poly.type
_entity_poly.pdbx_seq_one_letter_code
_entity_poly.pdbx_strand_id
1 'polypeptide(L)' 'FTPTYASWLNQVERFFALITQRAIRRGSFDSTADLVKKIDRFIRTHNADARPFVWTATADSILQKLARLC' A
#
# COMPACT_ATOMS: atom_id res chain seq x y z
N PHE A 1 -7.26 -12.52 10.45
CA PHE A 1 -8.10 -11.60 11.24
C PHE A 1 -7.34 -10.29 11.39
N THR A 2 -7.88 -9.17 10.92
CA THR A 2 -7.31 -7.83 11.10
C THR A 2 -8.19 -7.08 12.09
N PRO A 3 -7.66 -6.59 13.22
CA PRO A 3 -8.48 -5.88 14.20
C PRO A 3 -9.11 -4.62 13.59
N THR A 4 -10.29 -4.23 14.08
CA THR A 4 -10.92 -2.96 13.70
C THR A 4 -9.96 -1.80 13.99
N TYR A 5 -9.85 -0.85 13.06
CA TYR A 5 -8.87 0.25 13.08
C TYR A 5 -7.39 -0.17 12.89
N ALA A 6 -7.11 -1.44 12.62
CA ALA A 6 -5.76 -1.94 12.31
C ALA A 6 -5.51 -2.14 10.80
N SER A 7 -6.12 -1.30 9.97
CA SER A 7 -6.04 -1.38 8.51
C SER A 7 -4.58 -1.23 8.00
N TRP A 8 -3.76 -0.47 8.74
CA TRP A 8 -2.30 -0.35 8.56
C TRP A 8 -1.52 -1.67 8.65
N LEU A 9 -2.13 -2.70 9.23
CA LEU A 9 -1.59 -4.04 9.32
C LEU A 9 -1.81 -4.86 8.03
N ASN A 10 -2.74 -4.43 7.18
CA ASN A 10 -3.14 -5.13 5.96
C ASN A 10 -2.18 -4.83 4.79
N GLN A 11 -1.56 -5.88 4.23
CA GLN A 11 -0.65 -5.75 3.09
C GLN A 11 -1.35 -5.29 1.81
N VAL A 12 -2.64 -5.61 1.65
CA VAL A 12 -3.44 -5.19 0.49
C VAL A 12 -3.58 -3.66 0.47
N GLU A 13 -3.81 -3.03 1.62
CA GLU A 13 -3.88 -1.57 1.71
C GLU A 13 -2.52 -0.90 1.45
N ARG A 14 -1.42 -1.52 1.90
CA ARG A 14 -0.06 -1.04 1.58
C ARG A 14 0.22 -1.10 0.08
N PHE A 15 -0.23 -2.16 -0.59
CA PHE A 15 -0.11 -2.27 -2.04
C PHE A 15 -0.92 -1.18 -2.76
N PHE A 16 -2.16 -0.92 -2.33
CA PHE A 16 -2.97 0.17 -2.91
C PHE A 16 -2.35 1.56 -2.70
N ALA A 17 -1.76 1.81 -1.54
CA ALA A 17 -1.01 3.05 -1.29
C ALA A 17 0.19 3.18 -2.25
N LEU A 18 0.91 2.08 -2.49
CA LEU A 18 2.09 2.05 -3.36
C LEU A 18 1.76 2.36 -4.82
N ILE A 19 0.76 1.69 -5.41
CA ILE A 19 0.34 1.94 -6.80
C ILE A 19 -0.22 3.36 -6.94
N THR A 20 -0.96 3.84 -5.93
CA THR A 20 -1.48 5.21 -5.92
C THR A 20 -0.36 6.24 -5.97
N GLN A 21 0.68 6.07 -5.15
CA GLN A 21 1.80 7.02 -5.08
C GLN A 21 2.69 6.98 -6.33
N ARG A 22 2.94 5.79 -6.88
CA ARG A 22 3.93 5.59 -7.96
C ARG A 22 3.34 5.71 -9.36
N ALA A 23 2.10 5.27 -9.57
CA ALA A 23 1.50 5.20 -10.90
C ALA A 23 0.34 6.19 -11.09
N ILE A 24 -0.53 6.34 -10.09
CA ILE A 24 -1.80 7.07 -10.26
C ILE A 24 -1.62 8.57 -10.00
N ARG A 25 -1.09 8.98 -8.84
CA ARG A 25 -0.96 10.41 -8.47
C ARG A 25 -0.01 11.22 -9.37
N ARG A 26 0.91 10.54 -10.06
CA ARG A 26 1.89 11.17 -10.97
C ARG A 26 1.51 11.02 -12.45
N GLY A 27 0.42 10.32 -12.75
CA GLY A 27 -0.05 10.08 -14.11
C GLY A 27 -1.12 11.09 -14.52
N SER A 28 -1.05 11.53 -15.76
CA SER A 28 -2.17 12.13 -16.48
C SER A 28 -2.68 11.09 -17.47
N PHE A 29 -4.00 10.92 -17.55
CA PHE A 29 -4.64 9.89 -18.36
C PHE A 29 -5.72 10.51 -19.23
N ASP A 30 -5.68 10.23 -20.52
CA ASP A 30 -6.65 10.77 -21.49
C ASP A 30 -7.98 10.01 -21.47
N SER A 31 -8.01 8.82 -20.85
CA SER A 31 -9.21 8.00 -20.69
C SER A 31 -9.10 7.02 -19.52
N THR A 32 -10.24 6.48 -19.09
CA THR A 32 -10.30 5.39 -18.11
C THR A 32 -9.59 4.13 -18.62
N ALA A 33 -9.66 3.84 -19.92
CA ALA A 33 -8.96 2.72 -20.53
C ALA A 33 -7.43 2.87 -20.43
N ASP A 34 -6.92 4.09 -20.54
CA ASP A 34 -5.49 4.37 -20.36
C ASP A 34 -5.05 4.17 -18.89
N LEU A 35 -5.87 4.62 -17.93
CA LEU A 35 -5.64 4.34 -16.52
C LEU A 35 -5.58 2.82 -16.22
N VAL A 36 -6.52 2.04 -16.77
CA VAL A 36 -6.54 0.57 -16.61
C VAL A 36 -5.25 -0.05 -17.16
N LYS A 37 -4.84 0.33 -18.39
CA LYS A 37 -3.59 -0.14 -18.98
C LYS A 37 -2.37 0.21 -18.13
N LYS A 38 -2.34 1.40 -17.54
CA LYS A 38 -1.25 1.82 -16.64
C LYS A 38 -1.20 0.96 -15.38
N ILE A 39 -2.36 0.68 -14.77
CA ILE A 39 -2.48 -0.17 -13.59
C ILE A 39 -2.01 -1.59 -13.91
N ASP A 40 -2.48 -2.19 -15.01
CA ASP A 40 -2.06 -3.53 -15.44
C ASP A 40 -0.55 -3.63 -15.67
N ARG A 41 0.03 -2.61 -16.33
CA ARG A 41 1.48 -2.53 -16.54
C ARG A 41 2.23 -2.45 -15.20
N PHE A 42 1.73 -1.65 -14.26
CA PHE A 42 2.33 -1.53 -12.94
C PHE A 42 2.30 -2.88 -12.20
N ILE A 43 1.15 -3.56 -12.20
CA ILE A 43 0.99 -4.87 -11.57
C ILE A 43 1.96 -5.89 -12.16
N ARG A 44 2.03 -6.00 -13.50
CA ARG A 44 2.95 -6.94 -14.17
C ARG A 44 4.40 -6.69 -13.80
N THR A 45 4.81 -5.42 -13.83
CA THR A 45 6.20 -5.02 -13.49
C THR A 45 6.50 -5.27 -12.01
N HIS A 46 5.56 -4.93 -11.12
CA HIS A 46 5.74 -5.12 -9.69
C HIS A 46 5.78 -6.61 -9.31
N ASN A 47 4.95 -7.43 -9.93
CA ASN A 47 4.89 -8.87 -9.66
C ASN A 47 6.13 -9.62 -10.18
N ALA A 48 6.77 -9.14 -11.24
CA ALA A 48 8.00 -9.74 -11.77
C ALA A 48 9.16 -9.67 -10.75
N ASP A 49 9.25 -8.58 -9.99
CA ASP A 49 10.30 -8.33 -8.98
C ASP A 49 9.72 -8.15 -7.57
N ALA A 50 8.63 -8.87 -7.26
CA ALA A 50 7.88 -8.67 -6.02
C ALA A 50 8.77 -8.89 -4.80
N ARG A 51 8.83 -7.87 -3.92
CA ARG A 51 9.54 -7.96 -2.65
C ARG A 51 8.54 -7.98 -1.50
N PRO A 52 8.74 -8.85 -0.49
CA PRO A 52 7.91 -8.84 0.70
C PRO A 52 7.93 -7.45 1.37
N PHE A 53 6.78 -7.00 1.85
CA PHE A 53 6.73 -5.81 2.69
C PHE A 53 7.38 -6.09 4.03
N VAL A 54 8.46 -5.38 4.34
CA VAL A 54 9.14 -5.52 5.64
C VAL A 54 8.40 -4.71 6.70
N TRP A 55 8.16 -5.35 7.83
CA TRP A 55 7.62 -4.72 9.01
C TRP A 55 8.72 -3.97 9.77
N THR A 56 8.55 -2.66 9.94
CA THR A 56 9.52 -1.81 10.65
C THR A 56 9.07 -1.42 12.05
N ALA A 57 7.77 -1.48 12.34
CA ALA A 57 7.27 -1.18 13.67
C ALA A 57 7.45 -2.39 14.60
N THR A 58 8.10 -2.17 15.73
CA THR A 58 8.23 -3.17 16.80
C THR A 58 6.97 -3.20 17.66
N ALA A 59 6.75 -4.32 18.36
CA ALA A 59 5.65 -4.45 19.32
C ALA A 59 5.68 -3.31 20.37
N ASP A 60 6.86 -3.01 20.92
CA ASP A 60 7.06 -1.91 21.88
C ASP A 60 6.66 -0.55 21.30
N SER A 61 7.02 -0.27 20.04
CA SER A 61 6.65 0.99 19.38
C SER A 61 5.13 1.13 19.22
N ILE A 62 4.44 0.02 18.94
CA ILE A 62 2.97 -0.01 18.83
C ILE A 62 2.33 0.22 20.19
N LEU A 63 2.76 -0.51 21.22
CA LEU A 63 2.24 -0.39 22.59
C LEU A 63 2.47 1.01 23.16
N GLN A 64 3.64 1.60 22.94
CA GLN A 64 3.94 2.97 23.37
C GLN A 64 3.04 4.00 22.67
N LYS A 65 2.70 3.79 21.39
CA LYS A 65 1.77 4.67 20.66
C LYS A 65 0.36 4.60 21.24
N LEU A 66 -0.13 3.39 21.55
CA LEU A 66 -1.42 3.20 22.18
C LEU A 66 -1.49 3.88 23.55
N ALA A 67 -0.43 3.74 24.37
CA ALA A 67 -0.34 4.37 25.68
C ALA A 67 -0.34 5.91 25.66
N ARG A 68 -0.04 6.56 24.51
CA ARG A 68 -0.12 8.03 24.35
C ARG A 68 -1.49 8.52 23.89
N LEU A 69 -2.31 7.61 23.36
CA LEU A 69 -3.66 7.91 22.86
C LEU A 69 -4.72 7.69 23.95
N CYS A 70 -4.37 6.98 25.02
CA CYS A 70 -5.12 6.82 26.26
C CYS A 70 -4.63 7.81 27.31
#